data_AF-A0A151A644-F1
#
_entry.id   AF-A0A151A644-F1
#
_cell.length_a   1.000
_cell.length_b   1.000
_cell.length_c   1.000
_cell.angle_alpha   90.00
_cell.angle_beta   90.00
_cell.angle_gamma   90.00
#
_symmetry.space_group_name_H-M   'P 1'
#
loop_
_entity.id
_entity.type
_entity.pdbx_description
1 polymer ?
#
loop_
_entity_poly.entity_id
_entity_poly.type
_entity_poly.pdbx_seq_one_letter_code
_entity_poly.pdbx_strand_id
1 'polypeptide(L)' 'MKIRDLNLDDYIWFIEPGSNISYPATVTSLVYNDDKPYAEVLVGQHKVRIDDSYQIALGERVSE' A
#
# COMPACT_ATOMS: atom_id res chain seq x y z
N MET A 1 -6.57 2.37 5.85
CA MET A 1 -6.62 3.36 4.76
C MET A 1 -7.05 2.66 3.48
N LYS A 2 -7.63 3.36 2.50
CA LYS A 2 -7.96 2.78 1.19
C LYS A 2 -7.00 3.27 0.12
N ILE A 3 -6.92 2.56 -1.00
CA ILE A 3 -6.12 2.95 -2.17
C ILE A 3 -6.51 4.34 -2.68
N ARG A 4 -7.80 4.68 -2.62
CA ARG A 4 -8.32 6.00 -3.03
C ARG A 4 -7.85 7.17 -2.16
N ASP A 5 -7.31 6.88 -0.98
CA ASP A 5 -6.79 7.89 -0.06
C ASP A 5 -5.28 8.14 -0.26
N LEU A 6 -4.62 7.36 -1.13
CA LEU A 6 -3.18 7.44 -1.39
C LEU A 6 -2.85 8.45 -2.51
N ASN A 7 -1.66 9.01 -2.43
CA ASN A 7 -1.05 9.84 -3.47
C ASN A 7 0.20 9.16 -4.05
N LEU A 8 0.59 9.59 -5.25
CA LEU A 8 1.89 9.22 -5.80
C LEU A 8 3.01 9.71 -4.87
N ASP A 9 4.08 8.93 -4.77
CA ASP A 9 5.24 9.16 -3.91
C ASP A 9 4.97 9.08 -2.39
N ASP A 10 3.75 8.72 -1.97
CA ASP A 10 3.47 8.46 -0.55
C ASP A 10 4.34 7.30 -0.03
N TYR A 11 4.95 7.52 1.13
CA TYR A 11 5.63 6.47 1.88
C TYR A 11 4.65 5.81 2.85
N ILE A 12 4.40 4.52 2.63
CA ILE A 12 3.40 3.74 3.35
C ILE A 12 4.03 2.52 4.02
N TRP A 13 3.31 2.01 5.02
CA TRP A 13 3.47 0.65 5.51
C TRP A 13 2.22 -0.15 5.15
N PHE A 14 2.40 -1.39 4.73
CA PHE A 14 1.28 -2.28 4.46
C PHE A 14 1.48 -3.69 5.02
N ILE A 15 0.37 -4.37 5.32
CA ILE A 15 0.32 -5.75 5.79
C ILE A 15 -0.63 -6.53 4.87
N GLU A 16 -0.16 -7.68 4.39
CA GLU A 16 -0.96 -8.62 3.59
C GLU A 16 -2.05 -9.30 4.45
N PRO A 17 -3.23 -9.57 3.89
CA PRO A 17 -4.28 -10.32 4.59
C PRO A 17 -3.76 -11.65 5.19
N GLY A 18 -3.92 -11.80 6.51
CA GLY A 18 -3.48 -13.01 7.23
C GLY A 18 -2.00 -13.06 7.59
N SER A 19 -1.24 -12.01 7.27
CA SER A 19 0.13 -11.82 7.72
C SER A 19 0.17 -10.85 8.92
N ASN A 20 1.23 -10.95 9.72
CA ASN A 20 1.59 -9.95 10.75
C ASN A 20 2.86 -9.19 10.38
N ILE A 21 3.37 -9.37 9.15
CA ILE A 21 4.59 -8.73 8.68
C ILE A 21 4.23 -7.44 7.95
N SER A 22 4.80 -6.33 8.41
CA SER A 22 4.64 -5.02 7.78
C SER A 22 5.80 -4.70 6.86
N TYR A 23 5.49 -4.21 5.66
CA TYR A 23 6.46 -3.83 4.64
C TYR A 23 6.42 -2.33 4.38
N PRO A 24 7.58 -1.64 4.39
CA PRO A 24 7.65 -0.26 3.94
C PRO A 24 7.66 -0.19 2.41
N ALA A 25 6.96 0.78 1.85
CA ALA A 25 6.95 0.99 0.40
C ALA A 25 6.66 2.44 0.00
N THR A 26 7.04 2.77 -1.23
CA THR A 26 6.66 4.04 -1.87
C THR A 26 5.62 3.79 -2.95
N VAL A 27 4.54 4.56 -2.99
CA VAL A 27 3.52 4.48 -4.04
C VAL A 27 4.09 5.00 -5.36
N THR A 28 4.07 4.16 -6.39
CA THR A 28 4.61 4.48 -7.73
C THR A 28 3.55 4.59 -8.81
N SER A 29 2.37 4.01 -8.59
CA SER A 29 1.23 4.10 -9.51
C SER A 29 -0.09 3.90 -8.76
N LEU A 30 -1.14 4.58 -9.23
CA LEU A 30 -2.48 4.51 -8.68
C LEU A 30 -3.48 4.26 -9.81
N VAL A 31 -4.26 3.19 -9.70
CA VAL A 31 -5.26 2.81 -10.71
C VAL A 31 -6.61 2.70 -10.03
N TYR A 32 -7.47 3.67 -10.33
CA TYR A 32 -8.83 3.77 -9.82
C TYR A 32 -9.83 3.20 -10.81
N ASN A 33 -9.85 1.87 -10.95
CA ASN A 33 -10.94 1.20 -11.65
C ASN A 33 -12.17 1.18 -10.72
N ASP A 34 -13.37 1.40 -11.28
CA ASP A 34 -14.60 1.60 -10.51
C ASP A 34 -14.89 0.49 -9.49
N ASP A 35 -14.59 -0.77 -9.85
CA ASP A 35 -14.86 -1.93 -9.00
C ASP A 35 -13.66 -2.41 -8.16
N LYS A 36 -12.42 -2.13 -8.58
CA LYS A 36 -11.21 -2.70 -7.98
C LYS A 36 -10.02 -1.74 -8.06
N PRO A 37 -9.96 -0.71 -7.20
CA PRO A 37 -8.80 0.17 -7.14
C PRO A 37 -7.57 -0.61 -6.65
N TYR A 38 -6.40 -0.28 -7.20
CA TYR A 38 -5.13 -0.83 -6.73
C TYR A 38 -4.00 0.19 -6.87
N ALA A 39 -2.95 0.02 -6.07
CA ALA A 39 -1.70 0.77 -6.17
C ALA A 39 -0.56 -0.18 -6.55
N GLU A 40 0.40 0.32 -7.32
CA GLU A 40 1.72 -0.31 -7.44
C GLU A 40 2.69 0.40 -6.52
N VAL A 41 3.36 -0.36 -5.67
CA VAL A 41 4.26 0.15 -4.64
C VAL A 41 5.64 -0.47 -4.79
N LEU A 42 6.67 0.29 -4.43
CA LEU A 42 8.05 -0.15 -4.48
C LEU A 42 8.53 -0.54 -3.08
N VAL A 43 8.81 -1.83 -2.88
CA VAL A 43 9.43 -2.38 -1.67
C VAL A 43 10.89 -2.65 -1.99
N GLY A 44 11.79 -1.77 -1.55
CA GLY A 44 13.20 -1.83 -1.94
C GLY A 44 13.37 -1.64 -3.45
N GLN A 45 13.67 -2.72 -4.19
CA GLN A 45 13.78 -2.73 -5.65
C GLN A 45 12.65 -3.49 -6.36
N HIS A 46 11.68 -4.02 -5.61
CA HIS A 46 10.60 -4.84 -6.14
C HIS A 46 9.30 -4.06 -6.21
N LYS A 47 8.61 -4.15 -7.35
CA LYS A 47 7.25 -3.62 -7.50
C LYS A 47 6.24 -4.66 -7.04
N VAL A 48 5.30 -4.23 -6.20
CA VAL A 48 4.22 -5.04 -5.63
C VAL A 48 2.91 -4.33 -5.90
N ARG A 49 1.85 -5.09 -6.20
CA ARG A 49 0.49 -4.56 -6.34
C ARG A 49 -0.27 -4.78 -5.04
N ILE A 50 -0.85 -3.72 -4.49
CA ILE A 50 -1.71 -3.77 -3.30
C ILE A 50 -3.11 -3.21 -3.61
N ASP A 51 -4.11 -3.68 -2.89
CA ASP A 51 -5.50 -3.23 -3.01
C ASP A 51 -6.11 -2.98 -1.62
N ASP A 52 -7.41 -2.66 -1.59
CA ASP A 52 -8.15 -2.36 -0.35
C ASP A 52 -8.28 -3.54 0.63
N SER A 53 -7.81 -4.75 0.28
CA SER A 53 -7.74 -5.88 1.23
C SER A 53 -6.57 -5.76 2.20
N TYR A 54 -5.53 -5.02 1.83
CA TYR A 54 -4.33 -4.82 2.65
C TYR A 54 -4.60 -3.82 3.77
N GLN A 55 -3.97 -4.03 4.93
CA GLN A 55 -3.93 -2.98 5.95
C GLN A 55 -2.86 -1.98 5.54
N ILE A 56 -3.23 -0.71 5.38
CA ILE A 56 -2.35 0.36 4.89
C ILE A 56 -2.33 1.53 5.88
N ALA A 57 -1.14 2.04 6.16
CA ALA A 57 -0.88 3.23 6.97
C ALA A 57 0.10 4.17 6.25
N LEU A 58 -0.12 5.49 6.35
CA LEU A 58 0.82 6.52 5.91
C LEU A 58 1.86 6.75 7.01
N GLY A 59 3.13 6.83 6.64
CA GLY A 59 4.16 7.18 7.62
C GLY A 59 4.20 6.23 8.83
N GLU A 60 4.76 6.70 9.95
CA GLU A 60 5.31 5.92 11.07
C GLU A 60 4.71 4.51 11.27
N ARG A 61 5.64 3.53 11.26
CA ARG A 61 5.42 2.09 11.40
C ARG A 61 4.22 1.79 12.29
N VAL A 62 3.25 1.06 11.77
CA VAL A 62 2.07 0.61 12.53
C VAL A 62 2.58 -0.17 13.74
N SER A 63 2.60 0.48 14.91
CA SER A 63 2.86 -0.17 16.18
C SER A 63 1.61 -0.94 16.57
N GLU A 64 1.81 -2.22 16.89
CA GLU A 64 0.81 -3.20 17.33
C GLU A 64 -0.18 -2.68 18.36
#